data_AF-A0A8B6CKT5-F1
#
_entry.id   AF-A0A8B6CKT5-F1
#
_cell.length_a   1.000
_cell.length_b   1.000
_cell.length_c   1.000
_cell.angle_alpha   90.00
_cell.angle_beta   90.00
_cell.angle_gamma   90.00
#
_symmetry.space_group_name_H-M   'P 1'
#
loop_
_entity.id
_entity.type
_entity.pdbx_description
1 polymer ?
#
loop_
_entity_poly.entity_id
_entity_poly.type
_entity_poly.pdbx_seq_one_letter_code
_entity_poly.pdbx_strand_id
1 'polypeptide(L)' 'MSDRESGDEQQDQQGQGSGEQELATKTLQIQSKRFYLDVKQNRRGRFIKIAE' A
#
# COMPACT_ATOMS: atom_id res chain seq x y z
N MET A 1 19.74 -23.57 3.01
CA MET A 1 18.55 -23.09 2.28
C MET A 1 17.43 -23.04 3.29
N SER A 2 16.56 -22.02 3.26
CA SER A 2 15.77 -21.48 4.40
C SER A 2 16.62 -20.52 5.23
N ASP A 3 16.31 -19.25 5.47
CA ASP A 3 15.04 -18.52 5.46
C ASP A 3 15.29 -17.09 4.94
N ARG A 4 14.54 -16.66 3.93
CA ARG A 4 14.54 -15.26 3.47
C ARG A 4 13.22 -14.65 3.90
N GLU A 5 13.07 -14.48 5.20
CA GLU A 5 12.05 -13.60 5.78
C GLU A 5 12.50 -12.16 5.47
N SER A 6 12.32 -11.77 4.21
CA SER A 6 12.44 -10.39 3.78
C SER A 6 11.24 -9.66 4.37
N GLY A 7 11.46 -9.08 5.54
CA GLY A 7 10.53 -8.16 6.16
C GLY A 7 10.07 -7.15 5.12
N ASP A 8 8.76 -6.98 5.02
CA ASP A 8 8.13 -5.93 4.24
C ASP A 8 8.61 -4.58 4.79
N GLU A 9 9.76 -4.13 4.30
CA GLU A 9 10.30 -2.80 4.53
C GLU A 9 9.26 -1.80 4.05
N GLN A 10 8.64 -1.14 5.03
CA GLN A 10 7.75 -0.01 4.87
C GLN A 10 8.47 1.06 4.05
N GLN A 11 8.28 1.06 2.72
CA GLN A 11 8.51 2.23 1.89
C GLN A 11 7.32 3.17 2.05
N ASP A 12 7.27 3.82 3.21
CA ASP A 12 6.45 5.00 3.45
C ASP A 12 7.18 6.20 2.82
N GLN A 13 7.25 6.20 1.49
CA GLN A 13 7.82 7.30 0.71
C GLN A 13 6.99 7.54 -0.54
N GLN A 14 6.01 8.43 -0.41
CA GLN A 14 5.85 9.66 -1.21
C GLN A 14 4.37 10.02 -1.39
N GLY A 15 3.95 11.09 -0.71
CA GLY A 15 2.63 11.69 -0.89
C GLY A 15 2.42 13.03 -0.20
N GLN A 16 3.48 13.78 0.14
CA GLN A 16 3.31 15.19 0.49
C GLN A 16 3.01 15.97 -0.80
N GLY A 17 1.73 16.23 -1.09
CA GLY A 17 1.41 17.19 -2.16
C GLY A 17 -0.04 17.33 -2.65
N SER A 18 -0.96 16.42 -2.37
CA SER A 18 -2.21 16.38 -3.16
C SER A 18 -3.49 16.14 -2.36
N GLY A 19 -3.70 16.81 -1.21
CA GLY A 19 -5.02 16.83 -0.53
C GLY A 19 -5.61 15.46 -0.19
N GLU A 20 -4.78 14.42 -0.24
CA GLU A 20 -5.09 13.01 -0.10
C GLU A 20 -4.33 12.52 1.12
N GLN A 21 -5.08 12.04 2.11
CA GLN A 21 -4.55 11.45 3.33
C GLN A 21 -4.49 9.94 3.16
N GLU A 22 -3.32 9.35 3.39
CA GLU A 22 -3.18 7.89 3.50
C GLU A 22 -3.63 7.43 4.89
N LEU A 23 -4.49 6.41 4.94
CA LEU A 23 -5.08 5.90 6.17
C LEU A 23 -4.50 4.54 6.57
N ALA A 24 -4.28 3.66 5.59
CA ALA A 24 -3.70 2.35 5.81
C ALA A 24 -3.25 1.78 4.46
N THR A 25 -2.19 0.98 4.51
CA THR A 25 -1.67 0.27 3.34
C THR A 25 -1.49 -1.19 3.69
N LYS A 26 -1.85 -2.08 2.77
CA LYS A 26 -1.68 -3.53 2.94
C LYS A 26 -1.26 -4.18 1.64
N THR A 27 -0.28 -5.08 1.75
CA THR A 27 0.16 -5.91 0.63
C THR A 27 -0.51 -7.28 0.72
N LEU A 28 -1.03 -7.76 -0.40
CA LEU A 28 -1.54 -9.12 -0.55
C LEU A 28 -0.71 -9.84 -1.62
N GLN A 29 -0.16 -11.00 -1.27
CA GLN A 29 0.48 -11.86 -2.26
C GLN A 29 -0.49 -12.97 -2.67
N ILE A 30 -0.80 -13.04 -3.97
CA ILE A 30 -1.66 -14.08 -4.55
C ILE A 30 -0.88 -14.75 -5.66
N GLN A 31 -0.59 -16.05 -5.47
CA GLN A 31 0.32 -16.80 -6.34
C GLN A 31 1.69 -16.09 -6.44
N SER A 32 2.06 -15.68 -7.65
CA SER A 32 3.30 -14.98 -7.98
C SER A 32 3.12 -13.46 -8.10
N LYS A 33 1.91 -12.94 -7.87
CA LYS A 33 1.57 -11.51 -7.99
C LYS A 33 1.47 -10.87 -6.61
N ARG A 34 1.84 -9.58 -6.54
CA ARG A 34 1.68 -8.75 -5.33
C ARG A 34 0.66 -7.69 -5.62
N PHE A 35 -0.26 -7.48 -4.69
CA PHE A 35 -1.27 -6.44 -4.78
C PHE A 35 -1.07 -5.46 -3.65
N TYR A 36 -1.09 -4.17 -3.97
CA TYR A 36 -1.01 -3.09 -3.00
C TYR A 36 -2.39 -2.46 -2.86
N LEU A 37 -2.90 -2.47 -1.63
CA LEU A 37 -4.21 -1.91 -1.30
C LEU A 37 -3.98 -0.73 -0.36
N ASP A 38 -4.22 0.48 -0.88
CA ASP A 38 -4.07 1.71 -0.10
C ASP A 38 -5.46 2.29 0.20
N VAL A 39 -5.79 2.40 1.47
CA VAL A 39 -6.96 3.16 1.91
C VAL A 39 -6.56 4.63 2.02
N LYS A 40 -7.20 5.49 1.24
CA LYS A 40 -6.93 6.93 1.21
C LYS A 40 -8.22 7.74 1.41
N GLN A 41 -8.07 9.00 1.76
CA GLN A 41 -9.17 9.94 1.94
C GLN A 41 -8.86 11.26 1.23
N ASN A 42 -9.82 11.76 0.46
CA ASN A 42 -9.77 13.10 -0.12
C ASN A 42 -11.03 13.89 0.27
N ARG A 43 -11.16 15.12 -0.24
CA ARG A 43 -12.32 16.00 0.02
C ARG A 43 -13.66 15.39 -0.39
N ARG A 44 -13.69 14.38 -1.27
CA ARG A 44 -14.92 13.71 -1.73
C ARG A 44 -15.29 12.50 -0.86
N GLY A 45 -14.34 11.95 -0.08
CA GLY A 45 -14.57 10.81 0.80
C GLY A 45 -13.39 9.84 0.87
N ARG A 46 -13.65 8.64 1.41
CA ARG A 46 -12.68 7.55 1.52
C ARG A 46 -12.75 6.65 0.29
N PHE A 47 -11.59 6.19 -0.18
CA PHE A 47 -11.47 5.30 -1.32
C PHE A 47 -10.31 4.31 -1.11
N ILE A 48 -10.29 3.25 -1.91
CA ILE A 48 -9.20 2.27 -1.93
C ILE A 48 -8.54 2.34 -3.30
N LYS A 49 -7.22 2.53 -3.33
CA LYS A 49 -6.38 2.40 -4.52
C LYS A 49 -5.82 0.98 -4.54
N ILE A 50 -5.94 0.30 -5.68
CA ILE A 50 -5.44 -1.06 -5.87
C ILE A 50 -4.40 -1.03 -6.99
N ALA A 51 -3.23 -1.61 -6.76
CA ALA A 51 -2.18 -1.83 -7.76
C ALA A 51 -1.76 -3.31 -7.77
N GLU A 52 -1.33 -3.81 -8.94
CA GLU A 52 -0.70 -5.13 -9.16
C GLU A 52 0.80 -4.95 -9.42
#